data_AF-A0A523Q3K0-F1
#
_entry.id   AF-A0A523Q3K0-F1
#
_cell.length_a   1.000
_cell.length_b   1.000
_cell.length_c   1.000
_cell.angle_alpha   90.00
_cell.angle_beta   90.00
_cell.angle_gamma   90.00
#
_symmetry.space_group_name_H-M   'P 1'
#
loop_
_entity.id
_entity.type
_entity.pdbx_description
1 polymer ?
#
loop_
_entity_poly.entity_id
_entity_poly.type
_entity_poly.pdbx_seq_one_letter_code
_entity_poly.pdbx_strand_id
1 'polypeptide(L)'
;MSQLSGELVFDRTAMAIKGARGQLWGLSLAGVEGRIANLVHSPVLEIGGSVSGPLNDALRFVRESPVNGWTHQALNDTTATGDGVLQLALKVPLDAAERSSVKGELSLTDHEISLRPDLPLLSQARGQVSFTEQQLALHQAVVQVAGGEATVAGGTAADGRLRFEVQGRFSAEGLAQTPQLSLPAKLAVVMRGEAPYNLRLEMGAEGTGFELTSPLTGLALALPEPLRKAAPESWPLKVQSRTQASNGSTPVREVLTVDMSGKLSGQVQRAWPDGQAKVLRGAWAVGAAASAPLKLPDIGVNAEVQVPQAHLEAWQQALVPLLAAPGPAASAPAGAAAAHASPGAPADDDATAYLPSTVQLRIQDLLAAQRHWTDVDMQLQRQLRAEGQVWRGQVRSEQMRGQLEWHLARSGEVTKVAAKLAQLKL
;
A
#
# COMPACT_ATOMS: atom_id res chain seq x y z
N MET A 1 5.60 23.21 -28.97
CA MET A 1 6.63 24.13 -28.45
C MET A 1 6.40 25.49 -29.10
N SER A 2 6.30 26.56 -28.31
CA SER A 2 6.03 27.93 -28.75
C SER A 2 7.03 28.88 -28.09
N GLN A 3 7.22 30.07 -28.66
CA GLN A 3 8.07 31.13 -28.10
C GLN A 3 9.55 30.73 -27.88
N LEU A 4 10.10 29.88 -28.77
CA LEU A 4 11.53 29.58 -28.73
C LEU A 4 12.34 30.80 -29.20
N SER A 5 13.14 31.37 -28.32
CA SER A 5 14.06 32.47 -28.61
C SER A 5 15.43 32.15 -28.04
N GLY A 6 16.50 32.33 -28.80
CA GLY A 6 17.87 32.12 -28.32
C GLY A 6 18.88 32.55 -29.37
N GLU A 7 20.10 32.87 -28.94
CA GLU A 7 21.18 33.25 -29.84
C GLU A 7 22.04 32.03 -30.15
N LEU A 8 22.27 31.77 -31.44
CA LEU A 8 23.15 30.71 -31.92
C LEU A 8 24.42 31.34 -32.48
N VAL A 9 25.55 31.09 -31.84
CA VAL A 9 26.86 31.64 -32.20
C VAL A 9 27.75 30.52 -32.71
N PHE A 10 28.32 30.68 -33.89
CA PHE A 10 29.35 29.81 -34.43
C PHE A 10 30.70 30.53 -34.37
N ASP A 11 31.71 29.89 -33.79
CA ASP A 11 33.11 30.33 -33.83
C ASP A 11 33.99 29.20 -34.35
N ARG A 12 34.36 29.28 -35.63
CA ARG A 12 35.17 28.29 -36.35
C ARG A 12 34.58 26.88 -36.25
N THR A 13 35.09 26.07 -35.33
CA THR A 13 34.66 24.68 -35.11
C THR A 13 33.78 24.55 -33.86
N ALA A 14 33.48 25.64 -33.15
CA ALA A 14 32.62 25.63 -31.97
C ALA A 14 31.23 26.21 -32.29
N MET A 15 30.22 25.67 -31.60
CA MET A 15 28.84 26.19 -31.60
C MET A 15 28.44 26.51 -30.16
N ALA A 16 27.75 27.62 -29.94
CA ALA A 16 27.16 27.96 -28.65
C ALA A 16 25.72 28.45 -28.83
N ILE A 17 24.83 28.00 -27.95
CA ILE A 17 23.47 28.49 -27.77
C ILE A 17 23.49 29.31 -26.48
N LYS A 18 23.10 30.59 -26.55
CA LYS A 18 23.08 31.48 -25.39
C LYS A 18 21.67 31.94 -25.07
N GLY A 19 21.33 31.83 -23.78
CA GLY A 19 20.13 32.43 -23.20
C GLY A 19 18.83 31.97 -23.87
N ALA A 20 18.80 30.73 -24.35
CA ALA A 20 17.61 30.22 -25.00
C ALA A 20 16.47 30.09 -23.98
N ARG A 21 15.28 30.50 -24.41
CA ARG A 21 14.02 30.43 -23.68
C ARG A 21 12.97 29.83 -24.58
N GLY A 22 12.01 29.14 -24.00
CA GLY A 22 10.91 28.55 -24.76
C GLY A 22 9.77 28.16 -23.85
N GLN A 23 8.63 27.88 -24.45
CA GLN A 23 7.48 27.38 -23.74
C GLN A 23 6.99 26.07 -24.36
N LEU A 24 6.72 25.09 -23.53
CA LEU A 24 6.12 23.81 -23.93
C LEU A 24 4.94 23.52 -23.01
N TRP A 25 3.73 23.74 -23.52
CA TRP A 25 2.51 23.71 -22.71
C TRP A 25 2.60 24.72 -21.54
N GLY A 26 2.39 24.29 -20.30
CA GLY A 26 2.62 25.10 -19.10
C GLY A 26 4.10 25.20 -18.68
N LEU A 27 5.02 24.45 -19.32
CA LEU A 27 6.43 24.45 -18.96
C LEU A 27 7.17 25.64 -19.60
N SER A 28 7.82 26.43 -18.76
CA SER A 28 8.69 27.53 -19.15
C SER A 28 10.15 27.09 -19.06
N LEU A 29 10.85 27.11 -20.20
CA LEU A 29 12.28 26.84 -20.28
C LEU A 29 13.02 28.17 -20.18
N ALA A 30 13.96 28.27 -19.26
CA ALA A 30 14.76 29.45 -19.02
C ALA A 30 16.25 29.12 -18.91
N GLY A 31 17.07 30.08 -19.32
CA GLY A 31 18.53 29.99 -19.19
C GLY A 31 19.12 28.78 -19.90
N VAL A 32 18.54 28.37 -21.04
CA VAL A 32 19.05 27.24 -21.80
C VAL A 32 20.34 27.67 -22.49
N GLU A 33 21.43 27.03 -22.10
CA GLU A 33 22.76 27.21 -22.66
C GLU A 33 23.17 25.90 -23.33
N GLY A 34 23.72 26.01 -24.53
CA GLY A 34 24.17 24.86 -25.31
C GLY A 34 25.58 25.12 -25.83
N ARG A 35 26.41 24.09 -25.94
CA ARG A 35 27.75 24.24 -26.50
C ARG A 35 28.22 22.96 -27.17
N ILE A 36 28.86 23.11 -28.32
CA ILE A 36 29.67 22.09 -28.98
C ILE A 36 31.08 22.67 -29.11
N ALA A 37 32.06 22.04 -28.46
CA ALA A 37 33.44 22.54 -28.45
C ALA A 37 34.13 22.38 -29.81
N ASN A 38 33.82 21.29 -30.52
CA ASN A 38 34.43 20.92 -31.79
C ASN A 38 33.40 20.16 -32.63
N LEU A 39 32.98 20.75 -33.74
CA LEU A 39 32.03 20.20 -34.70
C LEU A 39 32.66 19.14 -35.62
N VAL A 40 34.00 19.06 -35.67
CA VAL A 40 34.74 18.27 -36.67
C VAL A 40 35.24 16.94 -36.11
N HIS A 41 35.66 16.92 -34.85
CA HIS A 41 36.22 15.71 -34.21
C HIS A 41 35.41 15.39 -32.95
N SER A 42 34.63 14.30 -33.00
CA SER A 42 33.81 13.82 -31.88
C SER A 42 32.89 14.91 -31.29
N PRO A 43 31.95 15.47 -32.08
CA PRO A 43 31.09 16.52 -31.59
C PRO A 43 30.24 16.07 -30.41
N VAL A 44 30.38 16.78 -29.28
CA VAL A 44 29.58 16.58 -28.08
C VAL A 44 28.78 17.85 -27.83
N LEU A 45 27.46 17.70 -27.78
CA LEU A 45 26.52 18.74 -27.42
C LEU A 45 26.28 18.72 -25.92
N GLU A 46 26.75 19.75 -25.23
CA GLU A 46 26.44 20.01 -23.83
C GLU A 46 25.28 21.00 -23.76
N ILE A 47 24.20 20.66 -23.08
CA ILE A 47 23.04 21.53 -22.86
C ILE A 47 22.79 21.64 -21.36
N GLY A 48 22.62 22.85 -20.83
CA GLY A 48 22.18 23.11 -19.47
C GLY A 48 20.98 24.05 -19.49
N GLY A 49 20.04 23.90 -18.56
CA GLY A 49 18.93 24.84 -18.44
C GLY A 49 18.00 24.52 -17.28
N SER A 50 17.07 25.44 -17.01
CA SER A 50 16.00 25.23 -16.03
C SER A 50 14.64 25.17 -16.72
N VAL A 51 13.78 24.31 -16.20
CA VAL A 51 12.39 24.16 -16.61
C VAL A 51 11.52 24.37 -15.39
N SER A 52 10.54 25.26 -15.47
CA SER A 52 9.57 25.49 -14.40
C SER A 52 8.14 25.41 -14.93
N GLY A 53 7.23 24.94 -14.09
CA GLY A 53 5.80 24.88 -14.42
C GLY A 53 5.09 23.68 -13.80
N PRO A 54 3.85 23.40 -14.24
CA PRO A 54 3.02 22.38 -13.65
C PRO A 54 3.63 20.98 -13.77
N LEU A 55 3.72 20.22 -12.66
CA LEU A 55 4.29 18.87 -12.67
C LEU A 55 3.55 17.92 -13.60
N ASN A 56 2.25 18.09 -13.79
CA ASN A 56 1.48 17.23 -14.70
C ASN A 56 1.96 17.36 -16.16
N ASP A 57 2.33 18.57 -16.59
CA ASP A 57 2.91 18.80 -17.92
C ASP A 57 4.33 18.22 -18.00
N ALA A 58 5.10 18.28 -16.91
CA ALA A 58 6.42 17.63 -16.84
C ALA A 58 6.31 16.09 -16.93
N LEU A 59 5.36 15.49 -16.21
CA LEU A 59 5.06 14.06 -16.29
C LEU A 59 4.58 13.66 -17.69
N ARG A 60 3.78 14.51 -18.33
CA ARG A 60 3.38 14.33 -19.73
C ARG A 60 4.59 14.31 -20.66
N PHE A 61 5.52 15.24 -20.48
CA PHE A 61 6.76 15.27 -21.26
C PHE A 61 7.56 13.97 -21.08
N VAL A 62 7.72 13.49 -19.85
CA VAL A 62 8.41 12.21 -19.59
C VAL A 62 7.73 11.08 -20.35
N ARG A 63 6.39 10.95 -20.24
CA ARG A 63 5.61 9.90 -20.91
C ARG A 63 5.71 9.93 -22.44
N GLU A 64 5.75 11.11 -23.04
CA GLU A 64 5.85 11.32 -24.49
C GLU A 64 7.31 11.28 -25.01
N SER A 65 8.31 11.26 -24.13
CA SER A 65 9.73 11.25 -24.50
C SER A 65 10.36 9.85 -24.41
N PRO A 66 11.51 9.62 -25.09
CA PRO A 66 12.28 8.38 -24.94
C PRO A 66 12.74 8.10 -23.50
N VAL A 67 12.76 9.11 -22.63
CA VAL A 67 13.10 8.97 -21.20
C VAL A 67 12.13 8.01 -20.48
N ASN A 68 10.90 7.85 -20.97
CA ASN A 68 9.95 6.87 -20.41
C ASN A 68 10.48 5.42 -20.49
N GLY A 69 11.29 5.12 -21.51
CA GLY A 69 11.95 3.82 -21.63
C GLY A 69 13.01 3.59 -20.54
N TRP A 70 13.66 4.66 -20.09
CA TRP A 70 14.70 4.61 -19.04
C TRP A 70 14.11 4.45 -17.64
N THR A 71 12.91 4.97 -17.41
CA THR A 71 12.20 4.83 -16.13
C THR A 71 11.41 3.53 -16.03
N HIS A 72 11.55 2.60 -16.99
CA HIS A 72 10.75 1.38 -17.09
C HIS A 72 9.25 1.65 -16.95
N GLN A 73 8.76 2.80 -17.45
CA GLN A 73 7.37 3.21 -17.35
C GLN A 73 6.84 3.38 -15.91
N ALA A 74 7.71 3.42 -14.90
CA ALA A 74 7.32 3.49 -13.48
C ALA A 74 6.53 4.75 -13.11
N LEU A 75 6.57 5.80 -13.95
CA LEU A 75 5.90 7.09 -13.74
C LEU A 75 4.62 7.25 -14.57
N ASN A 76 4.19 6.22 -15.31
CA ASN A 76 3.04 6.32 -16.19
C ASN A 76 1.73 6.61 -15.44
N ASP A 77 1.54 5.96 -14.29
CA ASP A 77 0.34 6.09 -13.46
C ASP A 77 0.45 7.21 -12.41
N THR A 78 1.61 7.88 -12.34
CA THR A 78 1.85 8.97 -11.39
C THR A 78 1.15 10.24 -11.85
N THR A 79 0.43 10.86 -10.93
CA THR A 79 -0.13 12.20 -11.07
C THR A 79 0.40 13.10 -9.96
N ALA A 80 0.69 14.34 -10.29
CA ALA A 80 1.19 15.33 -9.34
C ALA A 80 0.62 16.71 -9.65
N THR A 81 0.32 17.47 -8.61
CA THR A 81 -0.22 18.83 -8.69
C THR A 81 0.79 19.86 -8.18
N GLY A 82 0.68 21.10 -8.65
CA GLY A 82 1.58 22.21 -8.29
C GLY A 82 2.74 22.43 -9.27
N ASP A 83 3.50 23.49 -9.02
CA ASP A 83 4.59 23.95 -9.89
C ASP A 83 5.96 23.51 -9.39
N GLY A 84 6.71 22.85 -10.25
CA GLY A 84 8.05 22.35 -9.94
C GLY A 84 9.13 23.13 -10.67
N VAL A 85 10.36 23.00 -10.18
CA VAL A 85 11.55 23.49 -10.88
C VAL A 85 12.50 22.33 -11.11
N LEU A 86 12.81 22.06 -12.37
CA LEU A 86 13.77 21.07 -12.83
C LEU A 86 14.99 21.78 -13.40
N GLN A 87 16.16 21.49 -12.86
CA GLN A 87 17.44 21.82 -13.49
C GLN A 87 17.94 20.60 -14.25
N LEU A 88 18.39 20.79 -15.49
CA LEU A 88 18.85 19.71 -16.35
C LEU A 88 20.17 20.07 -17.01
N ALA A 89 21.11 19.13 -16.99
CA ALA A 89 22.33 19.16 -17.77
C ALA A 89 22.45 17.87 -18.58
N LEU A 90 22.57 17.98 -19.90
CA LEU A 90 22.66 16.89 -20.84
C LEU A 90 23.99 16.97 -21.60
N LYS A 91 24.65 15.83 -21.83
CA LYS A 91 25.77 15.72 -22.76
C LYS A 91 25.47 14.64 -23.79
N VAL A 92 25.40 15.01 -25.06
CA VAL A 92 25.05 14.12 -26.18
C VAL A 92 26.22 14.08 -27.16
N PRO A 93 26.99 12.98 -27.23
CA PRO A 93 27.90 12.75 -28.34
C PRO A 93 27.08 12.57 -29.62
N LEU A 94 27.23 13.46 -30.60
CA LEU A 94 26.42 13.43 -31.82
C LEU A 94 26.74 12.21 -32.70
N ASP A 95 27.97 11.69 -32.61
CA ASP A 95 28.39 10.47 -33.31
C ASP A 95 27.87 9.18 -32.64
N ALA A 96 27.46 9.27 -31.37
CA ALA A 96 27.04 8.14 -30.55
C ALA A 96 26.02 8.57 -29.51
N ALA A 97 24.82 8.94 -29.96
CA ALA A 97 23.75 9.43 -29.10
C ALA A 97 23.36 8.43 -27.99
N GLU A 98 23.61 7.13 -28.21
CA GLU A 98 23.50 6.05 -27.20
C GLU A 98 24.29 6.34 -25.92
N ARG A 99 25.40 7.09 -26.02
CA ARG A 99 26.32 7.42 -24.93
C ARG A 99 25.99 8.78 -24.29
N SER A 100 24.75 9.23 -24.46
CA SER A 100 24.29 10.47 -23.83
C SER A 100 24.28 10.34 -22.32
N SER A 101 24.59 11.44 -21.64
CA SER A 101 24.51 11.52 -20.18
C SER A 101 23.61 12.64 -19.72
N VAL A 102 22.92 12.43 -18.60
CA VAL A 102 21.92 13.36 -18.05
C VAL A 102 22.16 13.56 -16.57
N LYS A 103 22.11 14.80 -16.11
CA LYS A 103 22.07 15.13 -14.69
C LYS A 103 20.88 16.04 -14.48
N GLY A 104 19.95 15.59 -13.66
CA GLY A 104 18.74 16.32 -13.35
C GLY A 104 18.59 16.52 -11.86
N GLU A 105 18.02 17.66 -11.49
CA GLU A 105 17.62 17.96 -10.12
C GLU A 105 16.24 18.59 -10.12
N LEU A 106 15.28 17.90 -9.51
CA LEU A 106 13.90 18.33 -9.37
C LEU A 106 13.65 18.74 -7.93
N SER A 107 13.23 19.99 -7.76
CA SER A 107 12.81 20.53 -6.47
C SER A 107 11.29 20.51 -6.38
N LEU A 108 10.80 19.89 -5.30
CA LEU A 108 9.39 19.74 -4.95
C LEU A 108 9.05 20.68 -3.79
N THR A 109 8.03 21.53 -3.94
CA THR A 109 7.55 22.44 -2.91
C THR A 109 6.02 22.38 -2.81
N ASP A 110 5.51 21.71 -1.78
CA ASP A 110 4.08 21.65 -1.45
C ASP A 110 3.20 21.01 -2.54
N HIS A 111 3.57 19.79 -2.96
CA HIS A 111 2.82 19.05 -3.96
C HIS A 111 1.87 18.01 -3.36
N GLU A 112 0.81 17.69 -4.09
CA GLU A 112 0.08 16.45 -3.89
C GLU A 112 0.50 15.46 -4.97
N ILE A 113 0.90 14.26 -4.56
CA ILE A 113 1.43 13.22 -5.44
C ILE A 113 0.59 11.96 -5.22
N SER A 114 -0.05 11.48 -6.29
CA SER A 114 -0.65 10.15 -6.34
C SER A 114 0.19 9.29 -7.27
N LEU A 115 0.97 8.37 -6.68
CA LEU A 115 1.85 7.48 -7.43
C LEU A 115 1.05 6.46 -8.25
N ARG A 116 0.00 5.91 -7.64
CA ARG A 116 -0.93 4.95 -8.25
C ARG A 116 -2.31 5.09 -7.59
N PRO A 117 -3.41 4.72 -8.28
CA PRO A 117 -4.76 4.80 -7.72
C PRO A 117 -5.00 3.94 -6.48
N ASP A 118 -4.24 2.86 -6.30
CA ASP A 118 -4.33 1.94 -5.16
C ASP A 118 -3.44 2.36 -3.96
N LEU A 119 -2.62 3.40 -4.14
CA LEU A 119 -1.77 3.94 -3.08
C LEU A 119 -2.39 5.20 -2.48
N PRO A 120 -2.12 5.50 -1.19
CA PRO A 120 -2.57 6.72 -0.57
C PRO A 120 -1.95 7.95 -1.24
N LEU A 121 -2.71 9.05 -1.25
CA LEU A 121 -2.21 10.35 -1.69
C LEU A 121 -1.11 10.83 -0.73
N LEU A 122 -0.02 11.33 -1.29
CA LEU A 122 1.04 12.00 -0.55
C LEU A 122 0.81 13.51 -0.67
N SER A 123 0.36 14.16 0.41
CA SER A 123 0.12 15.60 0.43
C SER A 123 1.33 16.37 0.98
N GLN A 124 1.42 17.67 0.68
CA GLN A 124 2.49 18.55 1.16
C GLN A 124 3.91 18.00 0.89
N ALA A 125 4.09 17.34 -0.24
CA ALA A 125 5.35 16.75 -0.61
C ALA A 125 6.40 17.83 -0.89
N ARG A 126 7.49 17.81 -0.13
CA ARG A 126 8.63 18.73 -0.22
C ARG A 126 9.92 17.93 -0.26
N GLY A 127 10.84 18.29 -1.13
CA GLY A 127 12.14 17.61 -1.18
C GLY A 127 12.86 17.79 -2.50
N GLN A 128 14.01 17.13 -2.62
CA GLN A 128 14.86 17.20 -3.79
C GLN A 128 15.13 15.81 -4.34
N VAL A 129 14.84 15.64 -5.64
CA VAL A 129 15.10 14.42 -6.39
C VAL A 129 16.25 14.72 -7.35
N SER A 130 17.40 14.10 -7.13
CA SER A 130 18.50 14.11 -8.09
C SER A 130 18.50 12.82 -8.89
N PHE A 131 18.76 12.90 -10.19
CA PHE A 131 18.83 11.71 -11.04
C PHE A 131 19.89 11.83 -12.13
N THR A 132 20.36 10.67 -12.56
CA THR A 132 21.22 10.45 -13.72
C THR A 132 20.63 9.33 -14.57
N GLU A 133 21.33 8.94 -15.63
CA GLU A 133 20.96 7.83 -16.52
C GLU A 133 20.88 6.49 -15.78
N GLN A 134 21.58 6.37 -14.66
CA GLN A 134 21.76 5.11 -13.94
C GLN A 134 21.24 5.17 -12.50
N GLN A 135 21.13 6.36 -11.92
CA GLN A 135 20.89 6.52 -10.49
C GLN A 135 19.78 7.53 -10.24
N LEU A 136 18.89 7.17 -9.33
CA LEU A 136 17.95 8.08 -8.70
C LEU A 136 18.38 8.27 -7.25
N ALA A 137 18.29 9.47 -6.71
CA ALA A 137 18.50 9.73 -5.30
C ALA A 137 17.51 10.79 -4.80
N LEU A 138 16.81 10.45 -3.73
CA LEU A 138 15.84 11.27 -3.02
C LEU A 138 16.44 11.71 -1.69
N HIS A 139 16.71 13.00 -1.59
CA HIS A 139 17.35 13.60 -0.41
C HIS A 139 16.27 14.05 0.57
N GLN A 140 15.90 13.14 1.48
CA GLN A 140 15.02 13.41 2.63
C GLN A 140 13.77 14.26 2.27
N ALA A 141 12.90 13.72 1.43
CA ALA A 141 11.63 14.36 1.15
C ALA A 141 10.68 14.21 2.35
N VAL A 142 9.95 15.27 2.67
CA VAL A 142 8.90 15.27 3.69
C VAL A 142 7.56 15.24 2.99
N VAL A 143 6.66 14.36 3.44
CA VAL A 143 5.30 14.20 2.92
C VAL A 143 4.32 14.02 4.08
N GLN A 144 3.05 14.29 3.85
CA GLN A 144 1.97 13.88 4.73
C GLN A 144 1.21 12.69 4.13
N VAL A 145 1.00 11.66 4.94
CA VAL A 145 0.33 10.42 4.53
C VAL A 145 -0.39 9.80 5.73
N ALA A 146 -1.59 9.26 5.52
CA ALA A 146 -2.39 8.60 6.57
C ALA A 146 -2.50 9.43 7.88
N GLY A 147 -2.66 10.74 7.74
CA GLY A 147 -2.86 11.68 8.85
C GLY A 147 -1.62 12.05 9.66
N GLY A 148 -0.41 11.71 9.20
CA GLY A 148 0.84 12.13 9.84
C GLY A 148 1.93 12.51 8.85
N GLU A 149 2.98 13.16 9.35
CA GLU A 149 4.18 13.47 8.57
C GLU A 149 5.08 12.24 8.43
N ALA A 150 5.71 12.09 7.27
CA ALA A 150 6.69 11.06 6.98
C ALA A 150 7.86 11.64 6.18
N THR A 151 9.07 11.21 6.53
CA THR A 151 10.29 11.50 5.80
C THR A 151 10.66 10.30 4.93
N VAL A 152 10.89 10.54 3.66
CA VAL A 152 11.25 9.55 2.64
C VAL A 152 12.67 9.84 2.17
N ALA A 153 13.55 8.86 2.25
CA ALA A 153 14.88 8.92 1.67
C ALA A 153 15.17 7.63 0.90
N GLY A 154 15.99 7.69 -0.14
CA GLY A 154 16.29 6.50 -0.92
C GLY A 154 16.84 6.79 -2.29
N GLY A 155 17.00 5.73 -3.08
CA GLY A 155 17.56 5.83 -4.41
C GLY A 155 17.97 4.49 -4.99
N THR A 156 18.73 4.55 -6.07
CA THR A 156 19.36 3.38 -6.69
C THR A 156 20.54 2.92 -5.82
N ALA A 157 20.43 1.72 -5.27
CA ALA A 157 21.48 1.05 -4.52
C ALA A 157 22.60 0.55 -5.45
N ALA A 158 23.74 0.16 -4.85
CA ALA A 158 24.91 -0.32 -5.59
C ALA A 158 24.66 -1.58 -6.44
N ASP A 159 23.62 -2.35 -6.13
CA ASP A 159 23.17 -3.53 -6.89
C ASP A 159 22.17 -3.18 -8.01
N GLY A 160 21.94 -1.88 -8.26
CA GLY A 160 21.00 -1.38 -9.27
C GLY A 160 19.53 -1.40 -8.84
N ARG A 161 19.22 -1.86 -7.63
CA ARG A 161 17.84 -1.89 -7.10
C ARG A 161 17.45 -0.55 -6.54
N LEU A 162 16.18 -0.19 -6.65
CA LEU A 162 15.64 0.97 -5.97
C LEU A 162 15.31 0.59 -4.51
N ARG A 163 15.87 1.34 -3.56
CA ARG A 163 15.57 1.20 -2.13
C ARG A 163 15.09 2.52 -1.57
N PHE A 164 13.96 2.51 -0.89
CA PHE A 164 13.45 3.67 -0.16
C PHE A 164 13.19 3.31 1.30
N GLU A 165 13.44 4.26 2.17
CA GLU A 165 13.13 4.20 3.59
C GLU A 165 12.20 5.36 3.92
N VAL A 166 11.10 5.05 4.58
CA VAL A 166 10.07 5.98 4.99
C VAL A 166 9.95 5.90 6.50
N GLN A 167 10.12 7.01 7.19
CA GLN A 167 9.97 7.11 8.64
C GLN A 167 8.90 8.14 8.93
N GLY A 168 7.83 7.74 9.61
CA GLY A 168 6.71 8.65 9.84
C GLY A 168 5.81 8.22 10.96
N ARG A 169 4.64 8.87 11.03
CA ARG A 169 3.56 8.52 11.96
C ARG A 169 2.27 8.33 11.19
N PHE A 170 1.41 7.43 11.65
CA PHE A 170 0.03 7.34 11.18
C PHE A 170 -0.92 7.59 12.35
N SER A 171 -2.08 8.17 12.05
CA SER A 171 -3.17 8.37 13.02
C SER A 171 -4.34 7.45 12.71
N ALA A 172 -5.13 7.10 13.73
CA ALA A 172 -6.36 6.33 13.54
C ALA A 172 -7.33 7.07 12.59
N GLU A 173 -7.46 8.38 12.77
CA GLU A 173 -8.28 9.26 11.94
C GLU A 173 -7.77 9.30 10.50
N GLY A 174 -6.46 9.40 10.31
CA GLY A 174 -5.84 9.42 8.98
C GLY A 174 -5.99 8.09 8.24
N LEU A 175 -5.88 6.96 8.94
CA LEU A 175 -6.15 5.64 8.36
C LEU A 175 -7.63 5.50 7.95
N ALA A 176 -8.56 5.97 8.79
CA ALA A 176 -9.99 5.94 8.47
C ALA A 176 -10.33 6.78 7.22
N GLN A 177 -9.59 7.87 6.99
CA GLN A 177 -9.74 8.74 5.82
C GLN A 177 -9.00 8.24 4.56
N THR A 178 -8.31 7.10 4.64
CA THR A 178 -7.51 6.53 3.56
C THR A 178 -8.08 5.19 3.08
N PRO A 179 -9.22 5.17 2.36
CA PRO A 179 -9.90 3.94 1.95
C PRO A 179 -9.06 3.05 1.02
N GLN A 180 -8.04 3.61 0.35
CA GLN A 180 -7.09 2.88 -0.47
C GLN A 180 -6.35 1.80 0.35
N LEU A 181 -6.16 2.03 1.65
CA LEU A 181 -5.55 1.08 2.57
C LEU A 181 -6.56 0.07 3.13
N SER A 182 -7.59 -0.32 2.36
CA SER A 182 -8.60 -1.38 2.63
C SER A 182 -8.68 -1.91 4.07
N LEU A 183 -7.79 -2.83 4.47
CA LEU A 183 -7.76 -3.44 5.80
C LEU A 183 -7.39 -2.45 6.93
N PRO A 184 -6.24 -1.74 6.90
CA PRO A 184 -5.95 -0.64 7.82
C PRO A 184 -7.10 0.37 7.99
N ALA A 185 -7.76 0.77 6.90
CA ALA A 185 -8.89 1.71 6.96
C ALA A 185 -10.08 1.14 7.75
N LYS A 186 -10.38 -0.16 7.58
CA LYS A 186 -11.42 -0.84 8.37
C LYS A 186 -11.04 -0.97 9.85
N LEU A 187 -9.77 -1.26 10.15
CA LEU A 187 -9.29 -1.39 11.52
C LEU A 187 -9.24 -0.06 12.26
N ALA A 188 -9.19 1.07 11.54
CA ALA A 188 -9.15 2.40 12.14
C ALA A 188 -10.33 2.67 13.10
N VAL A 189 -11.49 2.04 12.90
CA VAL A 189 -12.69 2.22 13.76
C VAL A 189 -12.49 1.73 15.20
N VAL A 190 -11.53 0.82 15.43
CA VAL A 190 -11.16 0.32 16.76
C VAL A 190 -9.82 0.90 17.25
N MET A 191 -9.20 1.79 16.49
CA MET A 191 -7.94 2.43 16.82
C MET A 191 -8.18 3.85 17.37
N ARG A 192 -7.31 4.31 18.28
CA ARG A 192 -7.30 5.70 18.75
C ARG A 192 -5.87 6.19 18.97
N GLY A 193 -5.57 7.42 18.58
CA GLY A 193 -4.26 8.03 18.70
C GLY A 193 -3.37 7.74 17.49
N GLU A 194 -2.06 7.77 17.71
CA GLU A 194 -1.06 7.71 16.64
C GLU A 194 0.09 6.78 17.01
N ALA A 195 0.74 6.21 16.01
CA ALA A 195 1.97 5.45 16.20
C ALA A 195 3.03 5.78 15.15
N PRO A 196 4.32 5.74 15.53
CA PRO A 196 5.42 5.84 14.58
C PRO A 196 5.56 4.55 13.76
N TYR A 197 6.08 4.65 12.54
CA TYR A 197 6.39 3.51 11.70
C TYR A 197 7.67 3.76 10.89
N ASN A 198 8.34 2.67 10.51
CA ASN A 198 9.41 2.65 9.52
C ASN A 198 9.02 1.66 8.41
N LEU A 199 8.99 2.13 7.17
CA LEU A 199 8.69 1.35 5.98
C LEU A 199 9.90 1.35 5.06
N ARG A 200 10.41 0.16 4.76
CA ARG A 200 11.43 -0.07 3.74
C ARG A 200 10.77 -0.62 2.48
N LEU A 201 11.07 -0.02 1.33
CA LEU A 201 10.61 -0.44 0.01
C LEU A 201 11.83 -0.87 -0.80
N GLU A 202 11.72 -1.99 -1.49
CA GLU A 202 12.74 -2.48 -2.43
C GLU A 202 12.08 -2.85 -3.76
N MET A 203 12.65 -2.38 -4.87
CA MET A 203 12.15 -2.68 -6.21
C MET A 203 13.31 -3.06 -7.13
N GLY A 204 13.14 -4.13 -7.89
CA GLY A 204 14.11 -4.57 -8.90
C GLY A 204 13.48 -5.57 -9.88
N ALA A 205 14.31 -6.14 -10.76
CA ALA A 205 13.85 -7.08 -11.80
C ALA A 205 13.14 -8.33 -11.25
N GLU A 206 13.51 -8.78 -10.04
CA GLU A 206 12.95 -9.95 -9.37
C GLU A 206 11.56 -9.71 -8.76
N GLY A 207 11.14 -8.45 -8.67
CA GLY A 207 9.88 -8.03 -8.05
C GLY A 207 10.05 -6.86 -7.08
N THR A 208 8.98 -6.62 -6.33
CA THR A 208 8.85 -5.54 -5.34
C THR A 208 8.67 -6.14 -3.96
N GLY A 209 9.37 -5.61 -2.97
CA GLY A 209 9.23 -5.98 -1.58
C GLY A 209 9.02 -4.76 -0.70
N PHE A 210 8.33 -4.96 0.42
CA PHE A 210 8.28 -3.97 1.47
C PHE A 210 8.36 -4.60 2.86
N GLU A 211 8.89 -3.86 3.82
CA GLU A 211 8.92 -4.19 5.23
C GLU A 211 8.48 -2.97 6.04
N LEU A 212 7.33 -3.05 6.68
CA LEU A 212 6.81 -2.07 7.63
C LEU A 212 7.06 -2.57 9.05
N THR A 213 7.63 -1.73 9.90
CA THR A 213 7.80 -1.97 11.34
C THR A 213 7.20 -0.82 12.13
N SER A 214 6.51 -1.12 13.22
CA SER A 214 5.98 -0.09 14.13
C SER A 214 5.95 -0.65 15.55
N PRO A 215 6.41 0.08 16.57
CA PRO A 215 6.23 -0.34 17.96
C PRO A 215 4.76 -0.25 18.43
N LEU A 216 3.89 0.40 17.63
CA LEU A 216 2.49 0.74 17.97
C LEU A 216 2.32 1.53 19.29
N THR A 217 3.41 2.06 19.86
CA THR A 217 3.38 2.93 21.03
C THR A 217 2.69 4.25 20.69
N GLY A 218 1.72 4.66 21.51
CA GLY A 218 0.86 5.82 21.30
C GLY A 218 -0.52 5.47 20.72
N LEU A 219 -0.68 4.28 20.13
CA LEU A 219 -1.93 3.82 19.55
C LEU A 219 -2.68 2.90 20.52
N ALA A 220 -3.92 3.23 20.86
CA ALA A 220 -4.81 2.35 21.63
C ALA A 220 -5.65 1.47 20.69
N LEU A 221 -5.88 0.22 21.10
CA LEU A 221 -6.82 -0.69 20.43
C LEU A 221 -8.00 -0.94 21.37
N ALA A 222 -9.17 -0.42 20.98
CA ALA A 222 -10.43 -0.57 21.69
C ALA A 222 -11.11 -1.92 21.39
N LEU A 223 -10.32 -3.00 21.42
CA LEU A 223 -10.82 -4.37 21.30
C LEU A 223 -11.09 -4.97 22.70
N PRO A 224 -11.91 -6.02 22.80
CA PRO A 224 -12.05 -6.79 24.03
C PRO A 224 -10.75 -7.53 24.39
N GLU A 225 -10.64 -7.96 25.65
CA GLU A 225 -9.55 -8.84 26.07
C GLU A 225 -9.53 -10.12 25.21
N PRO A 226 -8.35 -10.63 24.81
CA PRO A 226 -6.99 -10.18 25.20
C PRO A 226 -6.31 -9.22 24.20
N LEU A 227 -7.03 -8.71 23.20
CA LEU A 227 -6.46 -7.79 22.19
C LEU A 227 -6.69 -6.32 22.53
N ARG A 228 -7.17 -6.03 23.74
CA ARG A 228 -7.18 -4.67 24.27
C ARG A 228 -5.75 -4.18 24.45
N LYS A 229 -5.46 -3.00 23.90
CA LYS A 229 -4.15 -2.35 24.02
C LYS A 229 -4.34 -0.93 24.52
N ALA A 230 -3.68 -0.57 25.62
CA ALA A 230 -3.60 0.83 26.03
C ALA A 230 -2.58 1.59 25.17
N ALA A 231 -2.79 2.91 25.00
CA ALA A 231 -1.89 3.76 24.20
C ALA A 231 -0.40 3.65 24.55
N PRO A 232 0.03 3.68 25.84
CA PRO A 232 1.47 3.66 26.17
C PRO A 232 2.13 2.28 25.99
N GLU A 233 1.36 1.22 25.78
CA GLU A 233 1.93 -0.12 25.57
C GLU A 233 2.67 -0.22 24.23
N SER A 234 3.75 -0.99 24.20
CA SER A 234 4.48 -1.31 22.96
C SER A 234 4.09 -2.69 22.48
N TRP A 235 3.45 -2.77 21.31
CA TRP A 235 3.11 -4.02 20.62
C TRP A 235 3.80 -3.99 19.25
N PRO A 236 5.09 -4.37 19.16
CA PRO A 236 5.82 -4.35 17.91
C PRO A 236 5.10 -5.11 16.80
N LEU A 237 4.73 -4.38 15.74
CA LEU A 237 4.15 -4.85 14.50
C LEU A 237 5.23 -4.90 13.43
N LYS A 238 5.27 -6.01 12.70
CA LYS A 238 6.08 -6.21 11.51
C LYS A 238 5.18 -6.73 10.38
N VAL A 239 5.14 -6.02 9.27
CA VAL A 239 4.44 -6.44 8.05
C VAL A 239 5.45 -6.51 6.92
N GLN A 240 5.51 -7.63 6.22
CA GLN A 240 6.40 -7.83 5.09
C GLN A 240 5.60 -8.30 3.90
N SER A 241 5.82 -7.71 2.73
CA SER A 241 5.36 -8.28 1.47
C SER A 241 6.52 -8.47 0.52
N ARG A 242 6.45 -9.53 -0.29
CA ARG A 242 7.38 -9.74 -1.39
C ARG A 242 6.62 -10.31 -2.58
N THR A 243 6.69 -9.59 -3.69
CA THR A 243 6.24 -10.09 -4.99
C THR A 243 7.38 -10.79 -5.71
N GLN A 244 7.04 -11.81 -6.47
CA GLN A 244 7.94 -12.50 -7.41
C GLN A 244 7.45 -12.16 -8.82
N ALA A 245 8.35 -11.61 -9.63
CA ALA A 245 8.05 -11.18 -10.99
C ALA A 245 7.47 -12.32 -11.84
N SER A 246 6.56 -11.97 -12.74
CA SER A 246 6.00 -12.90 -13.72
C SER A 246 7.07 -13.31 -14.73
N ASN A 247 7.13 -14.58 -15.08
CA ASN A 247 7.99 -15.11 -16.15
C ASN A 247 7.26 -15.20 -17.51
N GLY A 248 6.16 -14.44 -17.69
CA GLY A 248 5.33 -14.45 -18.90
C GLY A 248 4.30 -15.59 -18.96
N SER A 249 4.45 -16.65 -18.17
CA SER A 249 3.52 -17.79 -18.11
C SER A 249 2.82 -17.96 -16.76
N THR A 250 3.39 -17.39 -15.68
CA THR A 250 2.81 -17.46 -14.33
C THR A 250 2.44 -16.08 -13.81
N PRO A 251 1.26 -15.90 -13.18
CA PRO A 251 0.89 -14.62 -12.58
C PRO A 251 1.88 -14.23 -11.47
N VAL A 252 2.03 -12.93 -11.24
CA VAL A 252 2.85 -12.40 -10.14
C VAL A 252 2.36 -13.00 -8.84
N ARG A 253 3.25 -13.62 -8.07
CA ARG A 253 2.93 -14.19 -6.76
C ARG A 253 3.41 -13.27 -5.66
N GLU A 254 2.63 -13.14 -4.62
CA GLU A 254 2.95 -12.31 -3.46
C GLU A 254 2.80 -13.11 -2.18
N VAL A 255 3.74 -12.93 -1.26
CA VAL A 255 3.64 -13.44 0.10
C VAL A 255 3.63 -12.25 1.05
N LEU A 256 2.51 -12.06 1.74
CA LEU A 256 2.31 -11.08 2.81
C LEU A 256 2.42 -11.79 4.16
N THR A 257 3.30 -11.32 5.03
CA THR A 257 3.46 -11.81 6.40
C THR A 257 3.19 -10.66 7.37
N VAL A 258 2.48 -10.95 8.46
CA VAL A 258 2.13 -10.02 9.54
C VAL A 258 2.53 -10.67 10.85
N ASP A 259 3.25 -9.96 11.70
CA ASP A 259 3.56 -10.37 13.07
C ASP A 259 3.34 -9.19 14.01
N MET A 260 2.70 -9.42 15.14
CA MET A 260 2.48 -8.42 16.17
C MET A 260 2.84 -8.99 17.54
N SER A 261 4.14 -9.11 17.82
CA SER A 261 4.70 -9.43 19.14
C SER A 261 4.08 -10.68 19.76
N GLY A 262 3.89 -11.73 18.96
CA GLY A 262 3.30 -13.00 19.42
C GLY A 262 1.83 -12.90 19.87
N LYS A 263 1.13 -11.80 19.61
CA LYS A 263 -0.32 -11.63 19.84
C LYS A 263 -1.14 -11.94 18.59
N LEU A 264 -0.58 -11.62 17.43
CA LEU A 264 -1.14 -11.91 16.11
C LEU A 264 0.01 -12.32 15.19
N SER A 265 -0.18 -13.39 14.44
CA SER A 265 0.70 -13.77 13.33
C SER A 265 -0.16 -14.13 12.13
N GLY A 266 0.29 -13.81 10.94
CA GLY A 266 -0.46 -14.07 9.71
C GLY A 266 0.44 -14.23 8.50
N GLN A 267 0.03 -15.06 7.57
CA GLN A 267 0.64 -15.17 6.26
C GLN A 267 -0.44 -15.39 5.21
N VAL A 268 -0.41 -14.60 4.14
CA VAL A 268 -1.32 -14.74 2.99
C VAL A 268 -0.49 -14.82 1.72
N GLN A 269 -0.79 -15.81 0.88
CA GLN A 269 -0.19 -15.98 -0.43
C GLN A 269 -1.22 -15.64 -1.50
N ARG A 270 -0.86 -14.71 -2.39
CA ARG A 270 -1.72 -14.21 -3.45
C ARG A 270 -1.08 -14.43 -4.82
N ALA A 271 -1.91 -14.56 -5.84
CA ALA A 271 -1.53 -14.39 -7.23
C ALA A 271 -2.24 -13.16 -7.77
N TRP A 272 -1.61 -12.47 -8.72
CA TRP A 272 -2.18 -11.31 -9.40
C TRP A 272 -2.39 -11.62 -10.89
N PRO A 273 -3.32 -12.51 -11.27
CA PRO A 273 -3.71 -12.67 -12.67
C PRO A 273 -4.39 -11.40 -13.18
N ASP A 274 -3.98 -10.91 -14.35
CA ASP A 274 -4.59 -9.77 -15.04
C ASP A 274 -4.77 -8.51 -14.15
N GLY A 275 -3.87 -8.32 -13.18
CA GLY A 275 -3.89 -7.18 -12.25
C GLY A 275 -4.87 -7.32 -11.07
N GLN A 276 -5.61 -8.42 -10.94
CA GLN A 276 -6.53 -8.65 -9.83
C GLN A 276 -5.94 -9.61 -8.79
N ALA A 277 -6.02 -9.25 -7.51
CA ALA A 277 -5.53 -10.07 -6.42
C ALA A 277 -6.43 -11.29 -6.18
N LYS A 278 -5.88 -12.50 -6.34
CA LYS A 278 -6.53 -13.76 -5.98
C LYS A 278 -5.79 -14.41 -4.82
N VAL A 279 -6.47 -14.57 -3.69
CA VAL A 279 -5.94 -15.32 -2.54
C VAL A 279 -5.82 -16.80 -2.92
N LEU A 280 -4.61 -17.35 -2.77
CA LEU A 280 -4.34 -18.76 -2.99
C LEU A 280 -4.56 -19.54 -1.69
N ARG A 281 -3.84 -19.13 -0.65
CA ARG A 281 -3.92 -19.70 0.69
C ARG A 281 -3.45 -18.71 1.75
N GLY A 282 -3.89 -18.88 2.98
CA GLY A 282 -3.41 -18.07 4.09
C GLY A 282 -3.70 -18.68 5.44
N ALA A 283 -3.04 -18.14 6.46
CA ALA A 283 -3.18 -18.54 7.85
C ALA A 283 -3.09 -17.33 8.76
N TRP A 284 -3.94 -17.29 9.78
CA TRP A 284 -3.91 -16.31 10.85
C TRP A 284 -3.87 -17.03 12.20
N ALA A 285 -3.11 -16.51 13.15
CA ALA A 285 -3.01 -17.02 14.50
C ALA A 285 -3.11 -15.88 15.50
N VAL A 286 -3.89 -16.07 16.57
CA VAL A 286 -4.15 -15.07 17.62
C VAL A 286 -3.88 -15.65 19.00
N GLY A 287 -3.30 -14.85 19.88
CA GLY A 287 -2.93 -15.25 21.24
C GLY A 287 -1.79 -16.26 21.23
N ALA A 288 -1.83 -17.28 22.09
CA ALA A 288 -0.76 -18.25 22.23
C ALA A 288 -0.45 -19.03 20.93
N ALA A 289 -1.42 -19.14 20.02
CA ALA A 289 -1.23 -19.75 18.70
C ALA A 289 -0.28 -18.93 17.81
N ALA A 290 -0.17 -17.62 18.02
CA ALA A 290 0.68 -16.74 17.21
C ALA A 290 2.19 -16.95 17.44
N SER A 291 2.58 -17.63 18.52
CA SER A 291 3.99 -17.99 18.77
C SER A 291 4.42 -19.30 18.09
N ALA A 292 3.48 -20.05 17.50
CA ALA A 292 3.76 -21.29 16.78
C ALA A 292 3.85 -21.05 15.26
N PRO A 293 4.55 -21.91 14.50
CA PRO A 293 4.56 -21.84 13.05
C PRO A 293 3.15 -21.93 12.46
N LEU A 294 2.81 -20.97 11.60
CA LEU A 294 1.51 -20.93 10.90
C LEU A 294 1.34 -22.17 10.01
N LYS A 295 0.21 -22.85 10.15
CA LYS A 295 -0.15 -24.02 9.34
C LYS A 295 -0.96 -23.55 8.12
N LEU A 296 -0.32 -23.37 6.97
CA LEU A 296 -1.04 -22.97 5.76
C LEU A 296 -1.83 -24.14 5.16
N PRO A 297 -3.10 -23.95 4.77
CA PRO A 297 -3.87 -24.94 4.03
C PRO A 297 -3.43 -25.00 2.56
N ASP A 298 -3.89 -26.01 1.82
CA ASP A 298 -3.65 -26.10 0.37
C ASP A 298 -4.37 -24.97 -0.39
N ILE A 299 -5.60 -24.65 0.01
CA ILE A 299 -6.44 -23.59 -0.55
C ILE A 299 -7.21 -22.89 0.57
N GLY A 300 -7.41 -21.58 0.43
CA GLY A 300 -8.24 -20.78 1.34
C GLY A 300 -7.50 -20.31 2.59
N VAL A 301 -8.23 -19.78 3.55
CA VAL A 301 -7.63 -19.13 4.74
C VAL A 301 -8.04 -19.87 6.00
N ASN A 302 -7.10 -20.26 6.86
CA ASN A 302 -7.42 -20.73 8.21
C ASN A 302 -7.12 -19.66 9.26
N ALA A 303 -7.85 -19.72 10.37
CA ALA A 303 -7.56 -18.94 11.57
C ALA A 303 -7.48 -19.86 12.78
N GLU A 304 -6.45 -19.68 13.61
CA GLU A 304 -6.27 -20.37 14.89
C GLU A 304 -6.23 -19.33 16.01
N VAL A 305 -7.11 -19.46 16.99
CA VAL A 305 -7.23 -18.51 18.09
C VAL A 305 -7.05 -19.29 19.38
N GLN A 306 -6.00 -18.98 20.13
CA GLN A 306 -5.75 -19.59 21.43
C GLN A 306 -5.58 -18.50 22.49
N VAL A 307 -6.59 -18.33 23.34
CA VAL A 307 -6.64 -17.25 24.32
C VAL A 307 -7.03 -17.77 25.71
N PRO A 308 -6.51 -17.15 26.79
CA PRO A 308 -6.85 -17.59 28.15
C PRO A 308 -8.31 -17.29 28.47
N GLN A 309 -8.82 -16.14 28.05
CA GLN A 309 -10.18 -15.71 28.30
C GLN A 309 -10.77 -15.02 27.08
N ALA A 310 -12.09 -15.15 26.91
CA ALA A 310 -12.84 -14.40 25.91
C ALA A 310 -14.27 -14.13 26.38
N HIS A 311 -14.79 -12.94 26.06
CA HIS A 311 -16.19 -12.60 26.28
C HIS A 311 -16.92 -12.54 24.94
N LEU A 312 -17.83 -13.49 24.70
CA LEU A 312 -18.45 -13.69 23.39
C LEU A 312 -19.20 -12.44 22.91
N GLU A 313 -20.03 -11.87 23.77
CA GLU A 313 -20.88 -10.72 23.44
C GLU A 313 -20.05 -9.46 23.17
N ALA A 314 -18.98 -9.23 23.93
CA ALA A 314 -18.08 -8.10 23.67
C ALA A 314 -17.34 -8.25 22.34
N TRP A 315 -16.91 -9.47 21.99
CA TRP A 315 -16.29 -9.75 20.70
C TRP A 315 -17.26 -9.61 19.53
N GLN A 316 -18.50 -10.07 19.68
CA GLN A 316 -19.54 -9.87 18.67
C GLN A 316 -19.76 -8.38 18.41
N GLN A 317 -19.95 -7.58 19.46
CA GLN A 317 -20.15 -6.13 19.34
C GLN A 317 -18.96 -5.41 18.68
N ALA A 318 -17.72 -5.79 19.03
CA ALA A 318 -16.52 -5.20 18.47
C ALA A 318 -16.28 -5.58 17.00
N LEU A 319 -16.71 -6.77 16.57
CA LEU A 319 -16.49 -7.26 15.20
C LEU A 319 -17.55 -6.80 14.20
N VAL A 320 -18.78 -6.50 14.62
CA VAL A 320 -19.84 -5.98 13.74
C VAL A 320 -19.36 -4.81 12.86
N PRO A 321 -18.77 -3.72 13.39
CA PRO A 321 -18.32 -2.60 12.55
C PRO A 321 -17.17 -2.97 11.62
N LEU A 322 -16.35 -3.96 11.97
CA LEU A 322 -15.21 -4.43 11.17
C LEU A 322 -15.64 -5.33 10.01
N LEU A 323 -16.75 -6.06 10.18
CA LEU A 323 -17.30 -7.02 9.23
C LEU A 323 -18.39 -6.41 8.34
N ALA A 324 -18.95 -5.26 8.73
CA ALA A 324 -19.83 -4.49 7.86
C ALA A 324 -19.07 -4.13 6.57
N ALA A 325 -19.64 -4.50 5.42
CA ALA A 325 -19.17 -3.99 4.15
C ALA A 325 -19.28 -2.45 4.19
N PRO A 326 -18.32 -1.68 3.65
CA PRO A 326 -18.52 -0.27 3.44
C PRO A 326 -19.69 -0.12 2.46
N GLY A 327 -20.89 0.10 3.00
CA GLY A 327 -21.97 0.66 2.19
C GLY A 327 -21.52 2.05 1.73
N PRO A 328 -21.90 2.49 0.53
CA PRO A 328 -21.70 3.89 0.17
C PRO A 328 -22.32 4.72 1.29
N ALA A 329 -21.52 5.59 1.90
CA ALA A 329 -22.00 6.52 2.91
C ALA A 329 -23.14 7.35 2.30
N ALA A 330 -24.37 6.97 2.61
CA ALA A 330 -25.56 7.68 2.23
C ALA A 330 -25.75 8.85 3.19
N SER A 331 -25.09 9.96 2.88
CA SER A 331 -25.51 11.30 3.29
C SER A 331 -24.69 12.39 2.57
N ALA A 332 -24.86 12.49 1.26
CA ALA A 332 -24.70 13.76 0.56
C ALA A 332 -26.09 14.36 0.32
N PRO A 333 -26.34 15.64 0.67
CA PRO A 333 -27.61 16.28 0.36
C PRO A 333 -27.75 16.41 -1.16
N ALA A 334 -28.99 16.24 -1.63
CA ALA A 334 -29.33 16.32 -3.04
C ALA A 334 -29.02 17.70 -3.61
N GLY A 335 -28.20 17.74 -4.68
CA GLY A 335 -28.13 18.89 -5.58
C GLY A 335 -26.74 19.22 -6.12
N ALA A 336 -26.27 18.48 -7.13
CA ALA A 336 -25.46 19.00 -8.23
C ALA A 336 -25.35 17.94 -9.35
N ALA A 337 -25.54 18.38 -10.58
CA ALA A 337 -25.82 17.56 -11.75
C ALA A 337 -24.60 16.81 -12.33
N ALA A 338 -24.94 15.81 -13.13
CA ALA A 338 -24.08 14.87 -13.84
C ALA A 338 -22.94 15.50 -14.66
N ALA A 339 -21.74 14.92 -14.55
CA ALA A 339 -20.76 14.83 -15.64
C ALA A 339 -19.79 13.65 -15.43
N HIS A 340 -19.81 12.74 -16.41
CA HIS A 340 -18.81 11.73 -16.77
C HIS A 340 -18.46 10.62 -15.76
N ALA A 341 -19.29 9.57 -15.78
CA ALA A 341 -18.88 8.23 -15.37
C ALA A 341 -17.89 7.66 -16.39
N SER A 342 -16.63 7.53 -16.00
CA SER A 342 -15.67 6.66 -16.68
C SER A 342 -15.92 5.21 -16.24
N PRO A 343 -16.08 4.26 -17.18
CA PRO A 343 -16.18 2.84 -16.86
C PRO A 343 -14.78 2.31 -16.54
N GLY A 344 -14.53 1.86 -15.31
CA GLY A 344 -13.23 1.29 -14.96
C GLY A 344 -12.81 1.33 -13.49
N ALA A 345 -13.74 1.42 -12.53
CA ALA A 345 -13.42 1.00 -11.18
C ALA A 345 -13.32 -0.53 -11.18
N PRO A 346 -12.20 -1.15 -10.74
CA PRO A 346 -12.17 -2.58 -10.55
C PRO A 346 -13.24 -2.93 -9.51
N ALA A 347 -14.25 -3.65 -9.98
CA ALA A 347 -15.33 -4.17 -9.15
C ALA A 347 -14.74 -5.04 -8.04
N ASP A 348 -15.14 -4.75 -6.81
CA ASP A 348 -15.06 -5.57 -5.61
C ASP A 348 -13.95 -6.62 -5.63
N ASP A 349 -12.78 -6.23 -5.11
CA ASP A 349 -11.81 -7.17 -4.54
C ASP A 349 -12.64 -8.17 -3.71
N ASP A 350 -12.48 -9.46 -3.98
CA ASP A 350 -13.30 -10.55 -3.44
C ASP A 350 -12.99 -10.64 -1.93
N ALA A 351 -13.47 -9.67 -1.15
CA ALA A 351 -13.05 -9.39 0.22
C ALA A 351 -13.34 -10.59 1.13
N THR A 352 -14.29 -11.42 0.71
CA THR A 352 -14.62 -12.73 1.27
C THR A 352 -13.52 -13.77 1.13
N ALA A 353 -12.64 -13.68 0.13
CA ALA A 353 -11.51 -14.58 -0.10
C ALA A 353 -10.39 -14.39 0.95
N TYR A 354 -10.30 -13.21 1.57
CA TYR A 354 -9.39 -12.94 2.69
C TYR A 354 -9.93 -13.44 4.03
N LEU A 355 -11.24 -13.68 4.13
CA LEU A 355 -11.86 -14.16 5.36
C LEU A 355 -11.55 -15.66 5.55
N PRO A 356 -11.32 -16.11 6.80
CA PRO A 356 -11.09 -17.51 7.10
C PRO A 356 -12.24 -18.40 6.62
N SER A 357 -11.90 -19.49 5.92
CA SER A 357 -12.81 -20.60 5.62
C SER A 357 -12.87 -21.61 6.75
N THR A 358 -11.82 -21.71 7.57
CA THR A 358 -11.76 -22.60 8.73
C THR A 358 -11.26 -21.82 9.94
N VAL A 359 -11.92 -21.96 11.09
CA VAL A 359 -11.54 -21.31 12.34
C VAL A 359 -11.41 -22.37 13.43
N GLN A 360 -10.27 -22.40 14.11
CA GLN A 360 -10.02 -23.19 15.30
C GLN A 360 -9.90 -22.24 16.49
N LEU A 361 -10.69 -22.47 17.53
CA LEU A 361 -10.74 -21.67 18.74
C LEU A 361 -10.43 -22.57 19.92
N ARG A 362 -9.46 -22.18 20.74
CA ARG A 362 -9.17 -22.77 22.04
C ARG A 362 -9.18 -21.68 23.11
N ILE A 363 -10.14 -21.75 24.01
CA ILE A 363 -10.40 -20.73 25.01
C ILE A 363 -10.47 -21.43 26.37
N GLN A 364 -9.62 -21.03 27.32
CA GLN A 364 -9.62 -21.68 28.65
C GLN A 364 -10.85 -21.28 29.46
N ASP A 365 -11.23 -19.99 29.42
CA ASP A 365 -12.45 -19.48 30.03
C ASP A 365 -13.23 -18.60 29.04
N LEU A 366 -14.35 -19.13 28.54
CA LEU A 366 -15.27 -18.39 27.68
C LEU A 366 -16.47 -17.92 28.50
N LEU A 367 -16.64 -16.61 28.63
CA LEU A 367 -17.87 -16.02 29.15
C LEU A 367 -18.85 -15.80 27.99
N ALA A 368 -19.96 -16.54 28.00
CA ALA A 368 -21.02 -16.47 27.01
C ALA A 368 -22.38 -16.71 27.66
N ALA A 369 -23.39 -15.90 27.31
CA ALA A 369 -24.72 -15.89 27.93
C ALA A 369 -24.65 -15.79 29.47
N GLN A 370 -23.76 -14.93 29.97
CA GLN A 370 -23.47 -14.74 31.41
C GLN A 370 -22.99 -16.00 32.14
N ARG A 371 -22.46 -16.99 31.43
CA ARG A 371 -21.93 -18.25 32.00
C ARG A 371 -20.51 -18.50 31.52
N HIS A 372 -19.72 -19.04 32.42
CA HIS A 372 -18.35 -19.46 32.15
C HIS A 372 -18.34 -20.88 31.58
N TRP A 373 -17.64 -21.05 30.47
CA TRP A 373 -17.41 -22.33 29.80
C TRP A 373 -15.92 -22.61 29.83
N THR A 374 -15.53 -23.72 30.44
CA THR A 374 -14.13 -24.06 30.69
C THR A 374 -13.59 -24.97 29.58
N ASP A 375 -12.37 -24.70 29.13
CA ASP A 375 -11.63 -25.47 28.13
C ASP A 375 -12.44 -25.72 26.85
N VAL A 376 -12.88 -24.62 26.24
CA VAL A 376 -13.63 -24.64 24.98
C VAL A 376 -12.68 -24.81 23.81
N ASP A 377 -12.71 -26.00 23.20
CA ASP A 377 -12.19 -26.25 21.85
C ASP A 377 -13.36 -26.21 20.86
N MET A 378 -13.26 -25.36 19.85
CA MET A 378 -14.26 -25.23 18.79
C MET A 378 -13.59 -25.19 17.41
N GLN A 379 -14.10 -25.98 16.48
CA GLN A 379 -13.68 -25.97 15.09
C GLN A 379 -14.87 -25.64 14.20
N LEU A 380 -14.76 -24.57 13.43
CA LEU A 380 -15.80 -24.07 12.53
C LEU A 380 -15.28 -24.05 11.10
N GLN A 381 -16.15 -24.40 10.16
CA GLN A 381 -15.91 -24.32 8.73
C GLN A 381 -17.02 -23.53 8.07
N ARG A 382 -16.62 -22.55 7.26
CA ARG A 382 -17.51 -21.69 6.49
C ARG A 382 -17.89 -22.35 5.17
N GLN A 383 -19.16 -22.30 4.84
CA GLN A 383 -19.73 -22.69 3.56
C GLN A 383 -20.47 -21.49 2.99
N LEU A 384 -19.96 -20.93 1.90
CA LEU A 384 -20.64 -19.84 1.18
C LEU A 384 -21.90 -20.37 0.50
N ARG A 385 -22.99 -19.60 0.53
CA ARG A 385 -24.26 -19.88 -0.13
C ARG A 385 -24.74 -18.66 -0.92
N ALA A 386 -25.68 -18.87 -1.84
CA ALA A 386 -26.25 -17.78 -2.63
C ALA A 386 -26.81 -16.63 -1.75
N GLU A 387 -27.49 -16.96 -0.65
CA GLU A 387 -28.17 -15.99 0.23
C GLU A 387 -27.35 -15.57 1.47
N GLY A 388 -26.10 -16.04 1.61
CA GLY A 388 -25.28 -15.74 2.79
C GLY A 388 -24.16 -16.75 3.02
N GLN A 389 -23.89 -17.07 4.28
CA GLN A 389 -22.86 -18.03 4.65
C GLN A 389 -23.30 -18.87 5.84
N VAL A 390 -22.90 -20.14 5.84
CA VAL A 390 -23.21 -21.08 6.91
C VAL A 390 -21.91 -21.55 7.54
N TRP A 391 -21.78 -21.35 8.83
CA TRP A 391 -20.70 -21.91 9.64
C TRP A 391 -21.17 -23.19 10.28
N ARG A 392 -20.41 -24.27 10.10
CA ARG A 392 -20.67 -25.57 10.72
C ARG A 392 -19.46 -26.02 11.48
N GLY A 393 -19.67 -26.61 12.64
CA GLY A 393 -18.56 -26.98 13.47
C GLY A 393 -18.91 -27.92 14.61
N GLN A 394 -17.86 -28.25 15.34
CA GLN A 394 -17.95 -29.04 16.56
C GLN A 394 -17.45 -28.18 17.71
N VAL A 395 -18.10 -28.34 18.86
CA VAL A 395 -17.68 -27.72 20.11
C VAL A 395 -17.48 -28.80 21.16
N ARG A 396 -16.41 -28.66 21.92
CA ARG A 396 -16.07 -29.49 23.07
C ARG A 396 -15.60 -28.58 24.20
N SER A 397 -16.22 -28.74 25.35
CA SER A 397 -15.81 -28.16 26.62
C SER A 397 -16.09 -29.17 27.73
N GLU A 398 -15.71 -28.86 28.97
CA GLU A 398 -16.08 -29.71 30.12
C GLU A 398 -17.60 -29.82 30.31
N GLN A 399 -18.32 -28.75 29.94
CA GLN A 399 -19.76 -28.59 30.12
C GLN A 399 -20.55 -28.93 28.86
N MET A 400 -20.04 -28.72 27.65
CA MET A 400 -20.76 -28.94 26.40
C MET A 400 -20.00 -29.80 25.40
N ARG A 401 -20.72 -30.68 24.71
CA ARG A 401 -20.18 -31.37 23.53
C ARG A 401 -21.26 -31.51 22.47
N GLY A 402 -20.97 -31.09 21.24
CA GLY A 402 -21.95 -31.18 20.17
C GLY A 402 -21.51 -30.56 18.86
N GLN A 403 -22.49 -30.44 17.97
CA GLN A 403 -22.34 -29.78 16.68
C GLN A 403 -23.07 -28.43 16.70
N LEU A 404 -22.44 -27.43 16.09
CA LEU A 404 -22.97 -26.08 15.94
C LEU A 404 -23.17 -25.77 14.47
N GLU A 405 -24.29 -25.12 14.14
CA GLU A 405 -24.59 -24.60 12.82
C GLU A 405 -25.12 -23.17 12.97
N TRP A 406 -24.43 -22.22 12.33
CA TRP A 406 -24.77 -20.79 12.34
C TRP A 406 -24.99 -20.30 10.92
N HIS A 407 -26.15 -19.71 10.67
CA HIS A 407 -26.50 -19.12 9.38
C HIS A 407 -26.39 -17.60 9.52
N LEU A 408 -25.63 -17.00 8.62
CA LEU A 408 -25.43 -15.56 8.52
C LEU A 408 -25.98 -15.10 7.17
N ALA A 409 -26.77 -14.03 7.17
CA ALA A 409 -27.14 -13.32 5.96
C ALA A 409 -25.91 -12.65 5.32
N ARG A 410 -26.02 -12.21 4.07
CA ARG A 410 -24.98 -11.39 3.41
C ARG A 410 -24.67 -10.09 4.17
N SER A 411 -25.64 -9.55 4.91
CA SER A 411 -25.47 -8.38 5.78
C SER A 411 -24.58 -8.65 7.01
N GLY A 412 -24.23 -9.91 7.28
CA GLY A 412 -23.53 -10.33 8.50
C GLY A 412 -24.46 -10.62 9.68
N GLU A 413 -25.77 -10.43 9.51
CA GLU A 413 -26.76 -10.71 10.56
C GLU A 413 -26.95 -12.22 10.77
N VAL A 414 -27.08 -12.64 12.03
CA VAL A 414 -27.35 -14.03 12.39
C VAL A 414 -28.82 -14.35 12.13
N THR A 415 -29.10 -15.17 11.12
CA THR A 415 -30.46 -15.56 10.75
C THR A 415 -30.93 -16.82 11.46
N LYS A 416 -30.00 -17.72 11.81
CA LYS A 416 -30.33 -18.97 12.52
C LYS A 416 -29.13 -19.50 13.29
N VAL A 417 -29.38 -19.97 14.52
CA VAL A 417 -28.43 -20.74 15.33
C VAL A 417 -29.06 -22.09 15.66
N ALA A 418 -28.39 -23.18 15.30
CA ALA A 418 -28.78 -24.52 15.65
C ALA A 418 -27.62 -25.23 16.36
N ALA A 419 -27.92 -25.90 17.47
CA ALA A 419 -26.95 -26.69 18.20
C ALA A 419 -27.52 -28.09 18.45
N LYS A 420 -26.76 -29.13 18.06
CA LYS A 420 -27.07 -30.52 18.39
C LYS A 420 -26.07 -30.99 19.44
N LEU A 421 -26.47 -30.88 20.70
CA LEU A 421 -25.63 -31.21 21.85
C LEU A 421 -25.81 -32.69 22.21
N ALA A 422 -24.70 -33.41 22.28
CA ALA A 422 -24.65 -34.77 22.82
C ALA A 422 -24.51 -34.77 24.34
N GLN A 423 -23.94 -33.70 24.91
CA GLN A 423 -23.78 -33.51 26.34
C GLN A 423 -23.90 -32.02 26.67
N LEU A 424 -24.68 -31.70 27.70
CA LEU A 424 -24.79 -30.38 28.30
C LEU A 424 -24.89 -30.54 29.82
N LYS A 425 -23.91 -30.03 30.55
CA LYS A 425 -23.95 -29.88 32.00
C LYS A 425 -24.28 -28.41 32.28
N LEU A 426 -25.46 -28.17 32.83
CA LEU A 426 -25.93 -26.84 33.24
C LEU A 426 -25.37 -26.50 34.63
#